data_AF-A0A1U9KHW9-F1
#
_entry.id   AF-A0A1U9KHW9-F1
#
_cell.length_a   1.000
_cell.length_b   1.000
_cell.length_c   1.000
_cell.angle_alpha   90.00
_cell.angle_beta   90.00
_cell.angle_gamma   90.00
#
_symmetry.space_group_name_H-M   'P 1'
#
loop_
_entity.id
_entity.type
_entity.pdbx_description
1 polymer ?
#
loop_
_entity_poly.entity_id
_entity_poly.type
_entity_poly.pdbx_seq_one_letter_code
_entity_poly.pdbx_strand_id
1 'polypeptide(L)' 'MLHLEDMLCDIEARKVALGLVDTPERIDALRNKGGLRTEAKRELLRRMAERAREAGKEPVRAYY' A
#
# COMPACT_ATOMS: atom_id res chain seq x y z
N MET A 1 14.00 -18.26 -21.54
CA MET A 1 14.21 -17.11 -20.63
C MET A 1 12.82 -16.75 -20.13
N LEU A 2 12.54 -16.83 -18.83
CA LEU A 2 11.25 -16.40 -18.32
C LEU A 2 11.20 -14.86 -18.39
N HIS A 3 10.22 -14.30 -19.10
CA HIS A 3 10.02 -12.85 -19.10
C HIS A 3 9.40 -12.44 -17.76
N LEU A 4 9.74 -11.24 -17.27
CA LEU A 4 9.18 -10.72 -16.02
C LEU A 4 7.65 -10.69 -16.09
N GLU A 5 7.10 -10.35 -17.26
CA GLU A 5 5.66 -10.27 -17.48
C GLU A 5 4.99 -11.64 -17.35
N ASP A 6 5.58 -12.70 -17.91
CA ASP A 6 5.06 -14.06 -17.81
C ASP A 6 5.01 -14.51 -16.35
N MET A 7 6.09 -14.25 -15.60
CA MET A 7 6.17 -14.58 -14.18
C MET A 7 5.11 -13.83 -13.36
N LEU A 8 4.87 -12.56 -13.66
CA LEU A 8 3.86 -11.76 -12.96
C LEU A 8 2.45 -12.27 -13.27
N CYS A 9 2.16 -12.65 -14.52
CA CYS A 9 0.90 -13.27 -14.90
C CYS A 9 0.64 -14.57 -14.13
N ASP A 10 1.65 -15.44 -14.03
CA ASP A 10 1.55 -16.71 -13.28
C ASP A 10 1.30 -16.48 -11.78
N ILE A 11 1.97 -15.48 -11.19
CA ILE A 11 1.77 -15.10 -9.78
C ILE A 11 0.32 -14.64 -9.55
N GLU A 12 -0.21 -13.77 -10.42
CA GLU A 12 -1.58 -13.27 -10.28
C GLU A 12 -2.61 -14.39 -10.49
N ALA A 13 -2.41 -15.27 -11.47
CA ALA A 13 -3.26 -16.45 -11.67
C ALA A 13 -3.27 -17.36 -10.42
N ARG A 14 -2.11 -17.57 -9.80
CA ARG A 14 -1.98 -18.38 -8.59
C ARG A 14 -2.63 -17.71 -7.37
N LYS A 15 -2.51 -16.39 -7.22
CA LYS A 15 -3.20 -15.64 -6.16
C LYS A 15 -4.71 -15.80 -6.27
N VAL A 16 -5.26 -15.68 -7.48
CA VAL A 16 -6.70 -15.90 -7.75
C VAL A 16 -7.12 -17.31 -7.39
N ALA A 17 -6.37 -18.33 -7.83
CA ALA A 17 -6.67 -19.73 -7.52
C ALA A 17 -6.66 -20.04 -6.01
N LEU A 18 -5.82 -19.33 -5.24
CA LEU A 18 -5.75 -19.45 -3.78
C LEU A 18 -6.77 -18.58 -3.03
N GLY A 19 -7.62 -17.82 -3.75
CA GLY A 19 -8.55 -16.86 -3.13
C GLY A 19 -7.85 -15.68 -2.45
N LEU A 20 -6.57 -15.45 -2.75
CA LEU A 20 -5.75 -14.33 -2.31
C LEU A 20 -5.91 -13.15 -3.27
N VAL A 21 -7.16 -12.76 -3.52
CA VAL A 21 -7.46 -11.62 -4.38
C VAL A 21 -7.14 -10.33 -3.62
N ASP A 22 -6.17 -9.58 -4.11
CA ASP A 22 -5.74 -8.29 -3.58
C ASP A 22 -6.77 -7.19 -3.93
N THR A 23 -8.01 -7.33 -3.46
CA THR A 23 -9.02 -6.28 -3.63
C THR A 23 -8.66 -5.05 -2.78
N PRO A 24 -9.04 -3.83 -3.19
CA PRO A 24 -8.79 -2.63 -2.41
C PRO A 24 -9.24 -2.75 -0.94
N GLU A 25 -10.38 -3.40 -0.70
CA GLU A 25 -10.97 -3.61 0.62
C GLU A 25 -10.15 -4.59 1.47
N ARG A 26 -9.66 -5.68 0.86
CA ARG A 26 -8.82 -6.67 1.55
C ARG A 26 -7.44 -6.10 1.87
N ILE A 27 -6.88 -5.32 0.95
CA ILE A 27 -5.64 -4.58 1.21
C ILE A 27 -5.85 -3.58 2.36
N ASP A 28 -6.96 -2.82 2.37
CA ASP A 28 -7.29 -1.87 3.44
C ASP A 28 -7.42 -2.55 4.81
N ALA A 29 -8.04 -3.73 4.86
CA ALA A 29 -8.19 -4.53 6.07
C ALA A 29 -6.86 -5.01 6.66
N LEU A 30 -5.86 -5.30 5.82
CA LEU A 30 -4.54 -5.75 6.25
C LEU A 30 -3.62 -4.59 6.68
N ARG A 31 -3.98 -3.34 6.39
CA ARG A 31 -3.15 -2.20 6.76
C ARG A 31 -3.23 -1.91 8.25
N ASN A 32 -2.08 -1.61 8.84
CA ASN A 32 -2.03 -1.07 10.20
C ASN A 32 -2.70 0.31 10.22
N LYS A 33 -3.87 0.39 10.84
CA LYS A 33 -4.69 1.60 10.95
C LYS A 33 -4.11 2.66 11.88
N GLY A 34 -2.94 2.43 12.46
CA GLY A 34 -2.20 3.46 13.17
C GLY A 34 -2.83 3.93 14.49
N GLY A 35 -3.81 3.20 15.03
CA GLY A 35 -4.55 3.60 16.24
C GLY A 35 -3.67 3.81 17.48
N LEU A 36 -2.47 3.21 17.53
CA LEU A 36 -1.48 3.37 18.59
C LEU A 36 -0.32 4.32 18.25
N ARG A 37 -0.45 5.13 17.18
CA ARG A 37 0.60 6.07 16.80
C ARG A 37 0.71 7.19 17.83
N THR A 38 1.95 7.52 18.20
CA THR A 38 2.24 8.72 19.00
C THR A 38 1.98 9.99 18.18
N GLU A 39 1.76 11.11 18.86
CA GLU A 39 1.59 12.42 18.22
C GLU A 39 2.78 12.78 17.32
N ALA A 40 4.00 12.52 17.80
CA ALA A 40 5.22 12.72 17.02
C ALA A 40 5.22 11.92 15.70
N LYS A 41 4.71 10.69 15.71
CA LYS A 41 4.61 9.87 14.49
C LYS A 41 3.54 10.41 13.54
N ARG A 42 2.41 10.90 14.05
CA ARG A 42 1.35 11.53 13.23
C ARG A 42 1.85 12.79 12.55
N GLU A 43 2.55 13.65 13.29
CA GLU A 43 3.13 14.89 12.75
C GLU A 43 4.19 14.60 11.68
N LEU A 44 5.07 13.61 11.91
CA LEU A 44 6.02 13.16 10.89
C LEU A 44 5.33 12.75 9.59
N LEU A 45 4.25 11.96 9.69
CA LEU A 45 3.50 11.50 8.52
C LEU A 45 2.78 12.64 7.80
N ARG A 46 2.26 13.63 8.55
CA ARG A 46 1.67 14.85 7.98
C ARG A 46 2.69 15.60 7.12
N ARG A 47 3.90 15.85 7.66
CA ARG A 47 4.99 16.51 6.91
C ARG A 47 5.44 15.72 5.69
N MET A 48 5.49 14.40 5.79
CA MET A 48 5.80 13.54 4.63
C MET A 48 4.75 13.68 3.52
N ALA A 49 3.47 13.71 3.88
CA ALA A 49 2.39 13.89 2.92
C ALA A 49 2.47 15.27 2.23
N GLU A 50 2.79 16.33 2.97
CA GLU A 50 3.00 17.67 2.40
C GLU A 50 4.13 17.69 1.39
N ARG A 51 5.31 17.16 1.74
CA ARG A 51 6.45 17.07 0.80
C ARG A 51 6.13 16.26 -0.45
N ALA A 52 5.33 15.20 -0.33
CA ALA A 52 4.91 14.42 -1.50
C ALA A 52 4.06 15.27 -2.44
N ARG A 53 3.08 16.03 -1.91
CA ARG A 53 2.24 16.93 -2.71
C ARG A 53 3.06 18.02 -3.38
N GLU A 54 3.99 18.64 -2.66
CA GLU A 54 4.91 19.65 -3.20
C GLU A 54 5.75 19.10 -4.36
N ALA A 55 6.13 17.83 -4.29
CA ALA A 55 6.85 17.12 -5.34
C ALA A 55 5.95 16.58 -6.49
N GLY A 56 4.65 16.89 -6.46
CA GLY A 56 3.67 16.37 -7.44
C GLY A 56 3.48 14.85 -7.38
N LYS A 57 3.75 14.24 -6.21
CA LYS A 57 3.57 12.80 -5.97
C LYS A 57 2.34 12.56 -5.11
N GLU A 58 1.66 11.45 -5.38
CA GLU A 58 0.55 11.00 -4.55
C GLU A 58 1.07 10.61 -3.15
N PRO A 59 0.57 11.22 -2.07
CA PRO A 59 0.97 10.85 -0.72
C PRO A 59 0.54 9.42 -0.40
N VAL A 60 1.40 8.66 0.28
CA VAL A 60 1.01 7.34 0.78
C VAL A 60 -0.10 7.51 1.80
N ARG A 61 -1.24 6.86 1.55
CA ARG A 61 -2.39 6.87 2.47
C ARG A 61 -1.97 6.36 3.85
N ALA A 62 -1.89 7.27 4.80
CA ALA A 62 -1.67 7.00 6.21
C ALA A 62 -3.01 7.08 6.95
N TYR A 63 -3.35 6.06 7.73
CA TYR A 63 -4.44 6.15 8.69
C TYR A 63 -3.98 6.98 9.89
N TYR A 64 -4.70 8.05 10.22
CA TYR A 64 -4.38 8.97 11.31
C TYR A 64 -4.98 8.49 12.64
#